data_AF-A0A5C7M918-F1
#
_entry.id   AF-A0A5C7M918-F1
#
_cell.length_a   1.000
_cell.length_b   1.000
_cell.length_c   1.000
_cell.angle_alpha   90.00
_cell.angle_beta   90.00
_cell.angle_gamma   90.00
#
_symmetry.space_group_name_H-M   'P 1'
#
loop_
_entity.id
_entity.type
_entity.pdbx_description
1 polymer ?
#
loop_
_entity_poly.entity_id
_entity_poly.type
_entity_poly.pdbx_seq_one_letter_code
_entity_poly.pdbx_strand_id
1 'polypeptide(L)'
;MSSATAAPPECAGAGLSPGGGALARTGRRKLREELTTPAPTTATDGCDCPKCAPAAPLSDIEAQRAVRHVLTAVAVAYATGRVEFVSCVDCPSCGAWVPQFVETDG
;
A
#
# COMPACT_ATOMS: atom_id res chain seq x y z
N MET A 1 -26.62 16.23 -25.55
CA MET A 1 -26.75 15.74 -24.17
C MET A 1 -25.39 15.17 -23.79
N SER A 2 -24.60 15.95 -23.06
CA SER A 2 -23.24 15.59 -22.65
C SER A 2 -23.29 14.72 -21.41
N SER A 3 -22.68 13.54 -21.45
CA SER A 3 -22.36 12.77 -20.25
C SER A 3 -20.84 12.64 -20.18
N ALA A 4 -20.23 13.53 -19.40
CA ALA A 4 -18.87 13.35 -18.93
C ALA A 4 -18.91 12.34 -17.77
N THR A 5 -18.55 11.09 -18.03
CA THR A 5 -18.27 10.12 -16.96
C THR A 5 -16.93 10.50 -16.34
N ALA A 6 -16.96 11.27 -15.25
CA ALA A 6 -15.80 11.43 -14.38
C ALA A 6 -15.50 10.06 -13.73
N ALA A 7 -14.28 9.55 -13.93
CA ALA A 7 -13.79 8.41 -13.17
C ALA A 7 -13.74 8.78 -11.67
N PRO A 8 -14.16 7.90 -10.74
CA PRO A 8 -14.17 8.23 -9.33
C PRO A 8 -12.74 8.50 -8.81
N PRO A 9 -12.53 9.52 -7.97
CA PRO A 9 -11.22 9.85 -7.40
C PRO A 9 -10.72 8.85 -6.32
N GLU A 10 -11.40 7.73 -6.11
CA GLU A 10 -11.35 6.98 -4.85
C GLU A 10 -10.14 6.04 -4.69
N CYS A 11 -9.40 5.76 -5.76
CA CYS A 11 -8.18 4.93 -5.68
C CYS A 11 -6.89 5.76 -5.56
N ALA A 12 -6.98 7.09 -5.65
CA ALA A 12 -5.82 7.96 -5.67
C ALA A 12 -5.67 8.69 -4.33
N GLY A 13 -4.57 8.42 -3.62
CA GLY A 13 -4.06 9.33 -2.59
C GLY A 13 -3.64 10.66 -3.23
N ALA A 14 -4.63 11.54 -3.44
CA ALA A 14 -4.45 12.90 -3.92
C ALA A 14 -3.95 13.78 -2.76
N GLY A 15 -2.78 14.39 -2.95
CA GLY A 15 -2.20 15.32 -1.99
C GLY A 15 -0.72 15.57 -2.26
N LEU A 16 -0.42 16.25 -3.36
CA LEU A 16 0.91 16.81 -3.62
C LEU A 16 1.11 18.02 -2.69
N SER A 17 1.62 17.77 -1.48
CA SER A 17 2.15 18.84 -0.61
C SER A 17 3.65 19.06 -0.90
N PRO A 18 4.11 20.30 -1.14
CA PRO A 18 5.46 20.58 -1.67
C PRO A 18 6.63 20.29 -0.72
N GLY A 19 6.40 20.00 0.56
CA GLY A 19 7.46 19.56 1.51
C GLY A 19 7.50 18.05 1.78
N GLY A 20 6.39 17.32 1.54
CA GLY A 20 6.26 15.90 1.87
C GLY A 20 6.65 14.94 0.75
N GLY A 21 6.92 15.44 -0.45
CA GLY A 21 7.08 14.62 -1.66
C GLY A 21 8.33 13.74 -1.68
N ALA A 22 9.44 14.14 -1.04
CA ALA A 22 10.64 13.31 -0.97
C ALA A 22 10.47 12.13 -0.01
N LEU A 23 10.04 12.40 1.23
CA LEU A 23 9.79 11.37 2.24
C LEU A 23 8.65 10.42 1.83
N ALA A 24 7.58 10.95 1.23
CA ALA A 24 6.52 10.10 0.69
C ALA A 24 7.02 9.17 -0.43
N ARG A 25 7.91 9.65 -1.31
CA ARG A 25 8.54 8.79 -2.33
C ARG A 25 9.43 7.72 -1.70
N THR A 26 10.20 8.07 -0.68
CA THR A 26 11.01 7.11 0.09
C THR A 26 10.14 6.03 0.73
N GLY A 27 9.06 6.41 1.42
CA GLY A 27 8.15 5.45 2.06
C GLY A 27 7.47 4.54 1.06
N ARG A 28 6.99 5.08 -0.06
CA ARG A 28 6.40 4.30 -1.15
C ARG A 28 7.40 3.33 -1.79
N ARG A 29 8.67 3.73 -1.95
CA ARG A 29 9.73 2.85 -2.45
C ARG A 29 10.01 1.72 -1.47
N LYS A 30 10.21 2.05 -0.19
CA LYS A 30 10.44 1.07 0.88
C LYS A 30 9.31 0.04 0.95
N LEU A 31 8.06 0.49 0.87
CA LEU A 31 6.89 -0.41 0.88
C LEU A 31 6.86 -1.31 -0.35
N ARG A 32 7.19 -0.80 -1.55
CA ARG A 32 7.29 -1.61 -2.76
C ARG A 32 8.37 -2.68 -2.64
N GLU A 33 9.53 -2.32 -2.10
CA GLU A 33 10.62 -3.26 -1.83
C GLU A 33 10.13 -4.35 -0.86
N GLU A 34 9.44 -3.99 0.23
CA GLU A 34 8.88 -4.96 1.18
C GLU A 34 7.84 -5.89 0.53
N LEU A 35 6.90 -5.36 -0.25
CA LEU A 35 5.86 -6.15 -0.92
C LEU A 35 6.38 -7.10 -2.00
N THR A 36 7.53 -6.80 -2.60
CA THR A 36 8.16 -7.61 -3.66
C THR A 36 9.29 -8.49 -3.13
N THR A 37 9.69 -8.31 -1.88
CA THR A 37 10.72 -9.15 -1.25
C THR A 37 10.06 -10.42 -0.74
N PRO A 38 10.54 -11.61 -1.14
CA PRO A 38 10.07 -12.85 -0.54
C PRO A 38 10.36 -12.81 0.96
N ALA A 39 9.32 -12.74 1.78
CA ALA A 39 9.48 -12.92 3.21
C ALA A 39 10.05 -14.33 3.45
N PRO A 40 11.03 -14.50 4.36
CA PRO A 40 11.38 -15.84 4.83
C PRO A 40 10.08 -16.42 5.41
N THR A 41 9.65 -17.56 4.85
CA THR A 41 8.43 -18.29 5.23
C THR A 41 8.48 -18.65 6.71
N THR A 42 8.14 -17.69 7.56
CA THR A 42 7.69 -17.92 8.92
C THR A 42 6.20 -18.08 8.74
N ALA A 43 5.79 -19.34 8.56
CA ALA A 43 4.40 -19.74 8.65
C ALA A 43 3.90 -19.30 10.03
N THR A 44 3.38 -18.08 10.10
CA THR A 44 2.50 -17.68 11.19
C THR A 44 1.22 -18.45 10.92
N ASP A 45 0.63 -19.07 11.95
CA ASP A 45 -0.64 -19.82 11.94
C ASP A 45 -1.83 -18.95 11.46
N GLY A 46 -1.75 -18.44 10.25
CA GLY A 46 -2.68 -17.56 9.59
C GLY A 46 -3.26 -18.25 8.37
N CYS A 47 -4.50 -17.89 8.05
CA CYS A 47 -5.22 -18.50 6.96
C CYS A 47 -4.51 -18.26 5.62
N ASP A 48 -4.04 -19.32 4.95
CA ASP A 48 -3.44 -19.30 3.60
C ASP A 48 -4.46 -18.99 2.48
N CYS A 49 -5.61 -18.39 2.83
CA CYS A 49 -6.61 -18.05 1.85
C CYS A 49 -6.12 -16.83 1.03
N PRO A 50 -6.31 -16.81 -0.30
CA PRO A 50 -5.90 -15.69 -1.14
C PRO A 50 -6.68 -14.40 -0.86
N LYS A 51 -7.66 -14.42 0.05
CA LYS A 51 -8.35 -13.23 0.57
C LYS A 51 -7.77 -12.70 1.88
N CYS A 52 -7.01 -13.53 2.60
CA CYS A 52 -6.59 -13.29 3.98
C CYS A 52 -5.17 -12.69 4.02
N ALA A 53 -4.34 -13.02 3.03
CA ALA A 53 -3.05 -12.40 2.78
C ALA A 53 -2.65 -12.62 1.31
N PRO A 54 -1.85 -11.72 0.70
CA PRO A 54 -1.21 -12.04 -0.55
C PRO A 54 -0.23 -13.21 -0.34
N ALA A 55 -0.44 -14.30 -1.08
CA ALA A 55 0.39 -15.49 -1.00
C ALA A 55 1.77 -15.24 -1.64
N ALA A 56 2.77 -14.93 -0.81
CA ALA A 56 4.18 -14.72 -1.20
C ALA A 56 4.36 -13.59 -2.24
N PRO A 57 5.59 -13.12 -2.55
CA PRO A 57 5.82 -11.72 -2.90
C PRO A 57 4.99 -11.28 -4.09
N LEU A 58 4.37 -10.10 -3.94
CA LEU A 58 3.59 -9.49 -5.01
C LEU A 58 4.47 -9.27 -6.23
N SER A 59 3.90 -9.41 -7.42
CA SER A 59 4.59 -8.95 -8.62
C SER A 59 4.83 -7.45 -8.55
N ASP A 60 5.85 -6.97 -9.25
CA ASP A 60 6.17 -5.54 -9.28
C ASP A 60 4.97 -4.67 -9.70
N ILE A 61 4.15 -5.17 -10.62
CA ILE A 61 2.93 -4.48 -11.09
C ILE A 61 1.87 -4.42 -9.98
N GLU A 62 1.68 -5.50 -9.23
CA GLU A 62 0.75 -5.52 -8.10
C GLU A 62 1.23 -4.62 -6.96
N ALA A 63 2.52 -4.64 -6.64
CA ALA A 63 3.11 -3.75 -5.65
C ALA A 63 2.98 -2.28 -6.06
N GLN A 64 3.21 -1.94 -7.33
CA GLN A 64 2.99 -0.58 -7.85
C GLN A 64 1.53 -0.15 -7.72
N ARG A 65 0.57 -1.05 -7.98
CA ARG A 65 -0.86 -0.76 -7.80
C ARG A 65 -1.19 -0.55 -6.33
N ALA A 66 -0.65 -1.39 -5.44
CA ALA A 66 -0.88 -1.29 -4.01
C ALA A 66 -0.37 0.03 -3.42
N VAL A 67 0.84 0.43 -3.82
CA VAL A 67 1.48 1.68 -3.38
C VAL A 67 0.69 2.94 -3.79
N ARG A 68 -0.16 2.87 -4.83
CA ARG A 68 -1.01 4.00 -5.23
C ARG A 68 -2.13 4.31 -4.22
N HIS A 69 -2.55 3.31 -3.44
CA HIS A 69 -3.54 3.48 -2.38
C HIS A 69 -2.96 4.16 -1.12
N VAL A 70 -1.63 4.28 -1.02
CA VAL A 70 -0.98 4.86 0.17
C VAL A 70 -1.02 6.38 0.11
N LEU A 71 -1.74 6.98 1.04
CA LEU A 71 -1.78 8.43 1.23
C LEU A 71 -0.39 9.00 1.50
N THR A 72 -0.14 10.23 1.07
CA THR A 72 1.15 10.92 1.28
C THR A 72 1.57 10.91 2.76
N ALA A 73 0.63 11.18 3.68
CA ALA A 73 0.91 11.20 5.13
C ALA A 73 1.34 9.83 5.66
N VAL A 74 0.66 8.76 5.25
CA VAL A 74 1.01 7.38 5.63
C VAL A 74 2.36 6.98 5.06
N ALA A 75 2.64 7.33 3.80
CA ALA A 75 3.94 7.09 3.20
C ALA A 75 5.08 7.80 3.95
N VAL A 76 4.87 9.04 4.41
CA VAL A 76 5.83 9.76 5.25
C VAL A 76 5.98 9.06 6.61
N ALA A 77 4.87 8.73 7.28
CA ALA A 77 4.89 8.06 8.57
C ALA A 77 5.68 6.74 8.52
N TYR A 78 5.44 5.95 7.47
CA TYR A 78 6.11 4.68 7.22
C TYR A 78 7.61 4.88 6.89
N ALA A 79 7.96 5.93 6.13
CA ALA A 79 9.36 6.30 5.89
C ALA A 79 10.09 6.68 7.18
N THR A 80 9.40 7.32 8.13
CA THR A 80 9.95 7.75 9.42
C THR A 80 9.85 6.70 10.52
N GLY A 81 9.29 5.51 10.24
CA GLY A 81 9.12 4.44 11.22
C GLY A 81 8.05 4.71 12.30
N ARG A 82 7.10 5.62 12.04
CA ARG A 82 5.95 5.90 12.93
C ARG A 82 4.78 4.93 12.73
N VAL A 83 4.78 4.25 11.60
CA VAL A 83 3.84 3.16 11.32
C VAL A 83 4.61 2.01 10.69
N GLU A 84 4.14 0.80 10.93
CA GLU A 84 4.65 -0.43 10.31
C GLU A 84 3.60 -1.04 9.38
N PHE A 85 4.08 -1.72 8.33
CA PHE A 85 3.22 -2.45 7.41
C PHE A 85 2.89 -3.81 8.03
N VAL A 86 1.61 -4.20 8.04
CA VAL A 86 1.16 -5.44 8.70
C VAL A 86 0.51 -6.43 7.76
N SER A 87 -0.27 -5.97 6.78
CA SER A 87 -1.00 -6.83 5.86
C SER A 87 -1.54 -6.05 4.66
N CYS A 88 -2.09 -6.76 3.67
CA CYS A 88 -2.84 -6.18 2.57
C CYS A 88 -4.27 -6.74 2.56
N VAL A 89 -5.23 -5.91 2.18
CA VAL A 89 -6.62 -6.31 1.93
C VAL A 89 -7.00 -6.04 0.48
N ASP A 90 -8.04 -6.70 -0.05
CA ASP A 90 -8.52 -6.41 -1.40
C ASP A 90 -9.24 -5.04 -1.44
N CYS A 91 -8.98 -4.28 -2.49
CA CYS A 91 -9.77 -3.10 -2.79
C CYS A 91 -11.05 -3.53 -3.50
N PRO A 92 -12.25 -3.30 -2.93
CA PRO A 92 -13.50 -3.69 -3.57
C PRO A 92 -13.79 -2.89 -4.86
N SER A 93 -13.12 -1.75 -5.06
CA SER A 93 -13.31 -0.89 -6.23
C SER A 93 -12.49 -1.34 -7.45
N CYS A 94 -11.21 -1.66 -7.26
CA CYS A 94 -10.28 -1.94 -8.36
C CYS A 94 -9.64 -3.34 -8.30
N GLY A 95 -9.92 -4.12 -7.26
CA GLY A 95 -9.33 -5.44 -7.03
C GLY A 95 -7.83 -5.42 -6.73
N ALA A 96 -7.22 -4.24 -6.54
CA ALA A 96 -5.82 -4.14 -6.14
C ALA A 96 -5.65 -4.33 -4.63
N TRP A 97 -4.45 -4.70 -4.21
CA TRP A 97 -4.10 -4.78 -2.80
C TRP A 97 -4.04 -3.39 -2.14
N VAL A 98 -4.59 -3.26 -0.94
CA VAL A 98 -4.52 -2.04 -0.13
C VAL A 98 -3.67 -2.34 1.11
N PRO A 99 -2.47 -1.73 1.21
CA PRO A 99 -1.61 -1.91 2.38
C PRO A 99 -2.25 -1.36 3.65
N GLN A 100 -2.19 -2.15 4.72
CA GLN A 100 -2.61 -1.81 6.06
C GLN A 100 -1.40 -1.50 6.93
N PHE A 101 -1.56 -0.52 7.82
CA PHE A 101 -0.51 -0.06 8.71
C PHE A 101 -1.04 0.06 10.12
N VAL A 102 -0.15 -0.13 11.11
CA VAL A 102 -0.41 0.18 12.52
C VAL A 102 0.62 1.19 13.01
N GLU A 103 0.26 2.00 14.00
CA GLU A 103 1.19 2.90 14.65
C GLU A 103 2.24 2.09 15.42
N THR A 104 3.49 2.57 15.40
CA THR A 104 4.55 1.99 16.21
C THR A 104 4.52 2.64 17.60
N ASP A 105 4.33 1.84 18.65
CA ASP A 105 4.53 2.29 20.03
C ASP A 105 6.03 2.61 20.20
N GLY A 106 6.35 3.88 20.42
CA GLY A 106 7.73 4.37 20.55
C GLY A 106 8.43 4.00 21.86
#